data_AF-A0A2L0UE27-F1
#
_entry.id   AF-A0A2L0UE27-F1
#
_cell.length_a   1.000
_cell.length_b   1.000
_cell.length_c   1.000
_cell.angle_alpha   90.00
_cell.angle_beta   90.00
_cell.angle_gamma   90.00
#
_symmetry.space_group_name_H-M   'P 1'
#
loop_
_entity.id
_entity.type
_entity.pdbx_description
1 polymer ?
#
loop_
_entity_poly.entity_id
_entity_poly.type
_entity_poly.pdbx_seq_one_letter_code
_entity_poly.pdbx_strand_id
1 'polypeptide(L)'
;MSDVFWSAQDDDEEGEPSELRYRRPWWVTAGALVDLLLLLIVVPAGILSLLPFVFLVYVFFAQVLVWISPVLILLNAAIFWWSFRRKQAATTALAALGIAFVLLAFVVVRLWQSPVVVLGLTLVR
;
A
#
# COMPACT_ATOMS: atom_id res chain seq x y z
N MET A 1 -29.41 42.36 -15.11
CA MET A 1 -29.68 41.40 -14.02
C MET A 1 -29.23 40.06 -14.54
N SER A 2 -28.08 39.57 -14.05
CA SER A 2 -27.44 38.35 -14.53
C SER A 2 -27.94 37.16 -13.71
N ASP A 3 -28.76 36.32 -14.33
CA ASP A 3 -29.19 35.01 -13.82
C ASP A 3 -28.04 34.00 -13.89
N VAL A 4 -26.95 34.29 -13.18
CA VAL A 4 -25.77 33.41 -13.03
C VAL A 4 -25.51 33.23 -11.55
N PHE A 5 -26.57 32.90 -10.82
CA PHE A 5 -26.50 32.47 -9.44
C PHE A 5 -26.95 31.02 -9.44
N TRP A 6 -26.00 30.11 -9.19
CA TRP A 6 -26.29 28.83 -8.57
C TRP A 6 -27.48 28.09 -9.19
N SER A 7 -27.30 27.49 -10.36
CA SER A 7 -27.95 26.21 -10.58
C SER A 7 -27.50 25.35 -9.41
N ALA A 8 -28.40 25.14 -8.43
CA ALA A 8 -28.22 24.14 -7.41
C ALA A 8 -27.67 22.92 -8.15
N GLN A 9 -26.46 22.49 -7.79
CA GLN A 9 -26.03 21.16 -8.14
C GLN A 9 -27.14 20.29 -7.59
N ASP A 10 -28.02 19.84 -8.48
CA ASP A 10 -29.06 18.88 -8.17
C ASP A 10 -28.36 17.77 -7.40
N ASP A 11 -28.97 17.41 -6.27
CA ASP A 11 -28.57 16.44 -5.25
C ASP A 11 -28.38 15.01 -5.84
N ASP A 12 -27.56 14.87 -6.88
CA ASP A 12 -27.08 13.60 -7.47
C ASP A 12 -25.77 13.15 -6.81
N GLU A 13 -25.31 13.84 -5.76
CA GLU A 13 -24.47 13.22 -4.74
C GLU A 13 -25.37 12.34 -3.87
N GLU A 14 -25.76 11.16 -4.40
CA GLU A 14 -26.08 10.02 -3.57
C GLU A 14 -24.90 9.83 -2.61
N GLY A 15 -25.00 10.47 -1.44
CA GLY A 15 -23.89 10.60 -0.50
C GLY A 15 -23.24 9.24 -0.33
N GLU A 16 -21.97 9.15 -0.74
CA GLU A 16 -21.19 7.92 -0.65
C GLU A 16 -21.46 7.32 0.73
N PRO A 17 -22.07 6.13 0.82
CA PRO A 17 -22.57 5.62 2.08
C PRO A 17 -21.37 5.55 3.02
N SER A 18 -21.39 6.37 4.07
CA SER A 18 -20.21 6.63 4.90
C SER A 18 -19.50 5.32 5.23
N GLU A 19 -18.18 5.28 5.02
CA GLU A 19 -17.37 4.07 5.20
C GLU A 19 -17.44 3.48 6.63
N LEU A 20 -18.06 4.22 7.57
CA LEU A 20 -18.29 3.89 8.96
C LEU A 20 -19.52 2.99 9.19
N ARG A 21 -20.38 2.79 8.17
CA ARG A 21 -21.61 1.97 8.32
C ARG A 21 -21.31 0.49 8.52
N TYR A 22 -20.12 0.02 8.12
CA TYR A 22 -19.75 -1.39 8.19
C TYR A 22 -18.77 -1.68 9.33
N ARG A 23 -19.10 -2.67 10.16
CA ARG A 23 -18.18 -3.22 11.18
C ARG A 23 -16.94 -3.78 10.48
N ARG A 24 -15.80 -3.09 10.62
CA ARG A 24 -14.50 -3.51 10.07
C ARG A 24 -13.98 -4.70 10.89
N PRO A 25 -13.58 -5.82 10.25
CA PRO A 25 -12.86 -6.89 10.92
C PRO A 25 -11.55 -6.36 11.50
N TRP A 26 -11.14 -6.86 12.66
CA TRP A 26 -9.91 -6.42 13.33
C TRP A 26 -8.65 -6.61 12.44
N TRP A 27 -8.64 -7.66 11.61
CA TRP A 27 -7.51 -7.96 10.70
C TRP A 27 -7.37 -6.94 9.57
N VAL A 28 -8.47 -6.34 9.11
CA VAL A 28 -8.43 -5.27 8.08
C VAL A 28 -7.79 -4.02 8.68
N THR A 29 -8.19 -3.65 9.90
CA THR A 29 -7.60 -2.50 10.60
C THR A 29 -6.13 -2.73 10.92
N ALA A 30 -5.76 -3.93 11.39
CA ALA A 30 -4.38 -4.27 11.65
C ALA A 30 -3.53 -4.23 10.38
N GLY A 31 -4.01 -4.77 9.26
CA GLY A 31 -3.29 -4.72 7.99
C GLY A 31 -3.16 -3.31 7.44
N ALA A 32 -4.24 -2.51 7.47
CA ALA A 32 -4.17 -1.10 7.08
C ALA A 32 -3.18 -0.30 7.95
N LEU A 33 -3.09 -0.61 9.25
CA LEU A 33 -2.08 0.00 10.11
C LEU A 33 -0.66 -0.40 9.70
N VAL A 34 -0.43 -1.67 9.36
CA VAL A 34 0.86 -2.14 8.83
C VAL A 34 1.19 -1.40 7.52
N ASP A 35 0.27 -1.30 6.58
CA ASP A 35 0.50 -0.61 5.31
C ASP A 35 0.77 0.89 5.51
N LEU A 36 0.12 1.53 6.50
CA LEU A 36 0.40 2.92 6.87
C LEU A 36 1.81 3.09 7.45
N LEU A 37 2.25 2.16 8.31
CA LEU A 37 3.61 2.16 8.83
C LEU A 37 4.64 1.92 7.71
N LEU A 38 4.34 1.00 6.79
CA LEU A 38 5.17 0.77 5.62
C LEU A 38 5.26 2.01 4.75
N LEU A 39 4.15 2.70 4.47
CA LEU A 39 4.12 3.97 3.75
C LEU A 39 5.02 5.01 4.44
N LEU A 40 4.87 5.18 5.76
CA LEU A 40 5.63 6.14 6.54
C LEU A 40 7.13 5.85 6.58
N ILE A 41 7.53 4.58 6.44
CA ILE A 41 8.95 4.18 6.46
C ILE A 41 9.54 4.18 5.05
N VAL A 42 8.87 3.51 4.12
CA VAL A 42 9.35 3.26 2.76
C VAL A 42 9.46 4.54 1.95
N VAL A 43 8.49 5.47 2.07
CA VAL A 43 8.53 6.71 1.27
C VAL A 43 9.69 7.62 1.69
N PRO A 44 9.87 7.99 2.97
CA PRO A 44 11.02 8.78 3.39
C PRO A 44 12.35 8.06 3.14
N ALA A 45 12.42 6.74 3.41
CA ALA A 45 13.63 5.97 3.12
C ALA A 45 13.95 5.97 1.62
N GLY A 46 12.94 5.85 0.76
CA GLY A 46 13.07 5.94 -0.69
C GLY A 46 13.57 7.30 -1.16
N ILE A 47 13.04 8.40 -0.60
CA ILE A 47 13.55 9.76 -0.89
C ILE A 47 15.00 9.92 -0.44
N LEU A 48 15.32 9.49 0.78
CA LEU A 48 16.69 9.56 1.31
C LEU A 48 17.64 8.64 0.57
N SER A 49 17.15 7.57 -0.08
CA SER A 49 17.98 6.63 -0.85
C SER A 49 18.68 7.26 -2.07
N LEU A 50 18.28 8.47 -2.47
CA LEU A 50 19.02 9.29 -3.43
C LEU A 50 20.44 9.62 -2.93
N LEU A 51 20.67 9.57 -1.61
CA LEU A 51 21.98 9.67 -1.00
C LEU A 51 22.64 8.28 -0.95
N PRO A 52 23.87 8.11 -1.50
CA PRO A 52 24.51 6.80 -1.60
C PRO A 52 24.64 6.05 -0.27
N PHE A 53 24.88 6.75 0.84
CA PHE A 53 25.01 6.12 2.16
C PHE A 53 23.68 5.52 2.65
N VAL A 54 22.58 6.23 2.42
CA VAL A 54 21.24 5.78 2.86
C VAL A 54 20.68 4.72 1.92
N PHE A 55 21.14 4.69 0.67
CA PHE A 55 20.76 3.67 -0.30
C PHE A 55 20.99 2.24 0.22
N LEU A 56 22.11 1.97 0.90
CA LEU A 56 22.39 0.65 1.48
C LEU A 56 21.36 0.25 2.56
N VAL A 57 20.95 1.21 3.40
CA VAL A 57 19.89 1.00 4.41
C VAL A 57 18.57 0.69 3.73
N TYR A 58 18.26 1.38 2.64
CA TYR A 58 17.07 1.14 1.85
C TYR A 58 17.07 -0.24 1.19
N VAL A 59 18.21 -0.70 0.65
CA VAL A 59 18.37 -2.05 0.11
C VAL A 59 18.14 -3.12 1.19
N PHE A 60 18.65 -2.91 2.40
CA PHE A 60 18.38 -3.81 3.52
C PHE A 60 16.88 -3.85 3.85
N PHE A 61 16.20 -2.71 3.90
CA PHE A 61 14.75 -2.65 4.07
C PHE A 61 14.00 -3.40 2.96
N ALA A 62 14.43 -3.22 1.71
CA ALA A 62 13.86 -3.93 0.57
C ALA A 62 14.05 -5.45 0.68
N GLN A 63 15.19 -5.94 1.16
CA GLN A 63 15.39 -7.36 1.44
C GLN A 63 14.41 -7.88 2.49
N VAL A 64 14.22 -7.14 3.59
CA VAL A 64 13.25 -7.51 4.64
C VAL A 64 11.84 -7.58 4.07
N LEU A 65 11.44 -6.60 3.24
CA LEU A 65 10.13 -6.58 2.58
C LEU A 65 9.93 -7.77 1.64
N VAL A 66 10.95 -8.11 0.83
CA VAL A 66 10.93 -9.29 -0.04
C VAL A 66 10.84 -10.57 0.78
N TRP A 67 11.52 -10.63 1.93
CA TRP A 67 11.48 -11.78 2.82
C TRP A 67 10.08 -12.07 3.35
N ILE A 68 9.34 -11.05 3.79
CA ILE A 68 7.94 -11.18 4.27
C ILE A 68 6.89 -11.04 3.16
N SER A 69 7.31 -10.89 1.90
CA SER A 69 6.42 -10.54 0.78
C SER A 69 5.21 -11.46 0.59
N PRO A 70 5.28 -12.80 0.78
CA PRO A 70 4.10 -13.63 0.55
C PRO A 70 3.00 -13.32 1.55
N VAL A 71 3.37 -13.01 2.81
CA VAL A 71 2.42 -12.62 3.85
C VAL A 71 1.80 -11.28 3.52
N LEU A 72 2.62 -10.29 3.13
CA LEU A 72 2.15 -8.96 2.75
C LEU A 72 1.21 -9.01 1.54
N ILE A 73 1.55 -9.79 0.51
CA ILE A 73 0.72 -9.96 -0.69
C ILE A 73 -0.62 -10.61 -0.34
N LEU A 74 -0.61 -11.71 0.43
CA LEU A 74 -1.85 -12.39 0.81
C LEU A 74 -2.76 -11.49 1.66
N LEU A 75 -2.17 -10.76 2.61
CA LEU A 75 -2.90 -9.81 3.45
C LEU A 75 -3.50 -8.68 2.62
N ASN A 76 -2.70 -8.03 1.77
CA ASN A 76 -3.15 -6.93 0.93
C ASN A 76 -4.19 -7.38 -0.10
N ALA A 77 -4.03 -8.55 -0.71
CA ALA A 77 -5.02 -9.12 -1.63
C ALA A 77 -6.36 -9.40 -0.91
N ALA A 78 -6.31 -9.92 0.32
CA ALA A 78 -7.51 -10.15 1.13
C ALA A 78 -8.20 -8.83 1.52
N ILE A 79 -7.44 -7.81 1.91
CA ILE A 79 -7.96 -6.47 2.24
C ILE A 79 -8.57 -5.85 1.00
N PHE A 80 -7.84 -5.83 -0.13
CA PHE A 80 -8.29 -5.28 -1.40
C PHE A 80 -9.61 -5.92 -1.85
N TRP A 81 -9.70 -7.26 -1.80
CA TRP A 81 -10.93 -7.96 -2.15
C TRP A 81 -12.10 -7.59 -1.25
N TRP A 82 -11.85 -7.53 0.06
CA TRP A 82 -12.88 -7.19 1.06
C TRP A 82 -13.33 -5.72 0.93
N SER A 83 -12.40 -4.78 0.74
CA SER A 83 -12.67 -3.35 0.64
C SER A 83 -13.33 -2.98 -0.68
N PHE A 84 -12.92 -3.62 -1.77
CA PHE A 84 -13.51 -3.45 -3.10
C PHE A 84 -14.98 -3.84 -3.11
N ARG A 85 -15.33 -5.01 -2.54
CA ARG A 85 -16.73 -5.45 -2.40
C ARG A 85 -17.59 -4.51 -1.57
N ARG A 86 -16.98 -3.67 -0.71
CA ARG A 86 -17.68 -2.75 0.20
C ARG A 86 -17.52 -1.27 -0.18
N LYS A 87 -16.96 -0.98 -1.36
CA LYS A 87 -16.74 0.37 -1.89
C LYS A 87 -15.93 1.30 -0.94
N GLN A 88 -15.01 0.75 -0.15
CA GLN A 88 -14.13 1.56 0.71
C GLN A 88 -12.88 1.99 -0.08
N ALA A 89 -12.95 3.16 -0.72
CA ALA A 89 -11.94 3.63 -1.66
C ALA A 89 -10.56 3.81 -0.99
N ALA A 90 -10.53 4.40 0.21
CA ALA A 90 -9.28 4.68 0.92
C ALA A 90 -8.52 3.40 1.29
N THR A 91 -9.19 2.41 1.87
CA THR A 91 -8.57 1.13 2.24
C THR A 91 -8.17 0.31 1.01
N THR A 92 -8.91 0.43 -0.09
CA THR A 92 -8.57 -0.25 -1.34
C THR A 92 -7.30 0.33 -1.96
N ALA A 93 -7.17 1.66 -1.97
CA ALA A 93 -5.97 2.35 -2.44
C ALA A 93 -4.76 2.01 -1.58
N LEU A 94 -4.92 1.98 -0.24
CA LEU A 94 -3.85 1.62 0.67
C LEU A 94 -3.36 0.18 0.44
N ALA A 95 -4.29 -0.76 0.24
CA ALA A 95 -3.93 -2.16 -0.03
C ALA A 95 -3.23 -2.35 -1.38
N ALA A 96 -3.67 -1.63 -2.42
CA ALA A 96 -3.01 -1.63 -3.72
C ALA A 96 -1.58 -1.06 -3.60
N LEU A 97 -1.41 -0.02 -2.80
CA LEU A 97 -0.13 0.62 -2.53
C LEU A 97 0.81 -0.30 -1.73
N GLY A 98 0.29 -1.09 -0.79
CA GLY A 98 1.06 -2.15 -0.11
C GLY A 98 1.63 -3.19 -1.09
N ILE A 99 0.83 -3.64 -2.07
CA ILE A 99 1.31 -4.53 -3.14
C ILE A 99 2.38 -3.83 -3.99
N ALA A 100 2.18 -2.56 -4.33
CA ALA A 100 3.16 -1.79 -5.10
C ALA A 100 4.50 -1.67 -4.38
N PHE A 101 4.51 -1.52 -3.05
CA PHE A 101 5.76 -1.52 -2.27
C PHE A 101 6.50 -2.84 -2.31
N VAL A 102 5.78 -3.97 -2.26
CA VAL A 102 6.40 -5.28 -2.40
C VAL A 102 7.05 -5.43 -3.78
N LEU A 103 6.37 -4.99 -4.84
CA LEU A 103 6.92 -5.00 -6.19
C LEU A 103 8.17 -4.11 -6.31
N LEU A 104 8.12 -2.90 -5.75
CA LEU A 104 9.25 -1.99 -5.73
C LEU A 104 10.45 -2.62 -4.99
N ALA A 105 10.22 -3.25 -3.84
CA ALA A 105 11.26 -3.93 -3.08
C ALA A 105 11.91 -5.06 -3.90
N PHE A 106 11.11 -5.84 -4.63
CA PHE A 106 11.62 -6.85 -5.57
C PHE A 106 12.52 -6.26 -6.65
N VAL A 107 12.11 -5.14 -7.26
CA VAL A 107 12.89 -4.45 -8.29
C VAL A 107 14.22 -3.96 -7.70
N VAL A 108 14.20 -3.35 -6.52
CA VAL A 108 15.41 -2.83 -5.85
C VAL A 108 16.40 -3.97 -5.55
N VAL A 109 15.93 -5.07 -4.94
CA VAL A 109 16.78 -6.22 -4.61
C VAL A 109 17.38 -6.84 -5.88
N ARG A 110 16.60 -6.94 -6.96
CA ARG A 110 17.06 -7.46 -8.25
C ARG A 110 18.08 -6.56 -8.93
N LEU A 111 17.85 -5.24 -8.96
CA LEU A 111 18.79 -4.27 -9.53
C LEU A 111 20.12 -4.25 -8.77
N TRP A 112 20.07 -4.46 -7.45
CA TRP A 112 21.26 -4.59 -6.60
C TRP A 112 21.95 -5.96 -6.72
N GLN A 113 21.39 -6.89 -7.52
CA GLN A 113 21.90 -8.26 -7.66
C GLN A 113 22.02 -9.01 -6.32
N SER A 114 21.21 -8.63 -5.34
CA SER A 114 21.15 -9.29 -4.05
C SER A 114 20.42 -10.64 -4.17
N PRO A 115 20.79 -11.65 -3.37
CA PRO A 115 19.99 -12.86 -3.24
C PRO A 115 18.53 -12.52 -2.90
N VAL A 116 17.61 -13.08 -3.67
CA VAL A 116 16.17 -12.95 -3.42
C VAL A 116 15.80 -14.04 -2.42
N VAL A 117 15.59 -13.67 -1.16
CA VAL A 117 15.17 -14.59 -0.09
C VAL A 117 13.71 -14.32 0.22
N VAL A 118 12.87 -15.34 0.08
CA VAL A 118 11.44 -15.26 0.36
C VAL A 118 11.12 -16.29 1.44
N LEU A 119 10.64 -15.84 2.60
CA LEU A 119 10.35 -16.70 3.77
C LEU A 119 11.49 -17.66 4.16
N GLY A 120 12.74 -17.23 3.96
CA GLY A 120 13.94 -18.02 4.27
C GLY A 120 14.39 -18.97 3.16
N LEU A 121 13.63 -19.08 2.06
CA LEU A 121 14.04 -19.81 0.86
C LEU A 121 14.76 -18.86 -0.09
N THR A 122 16.02 -19.16 -0.39
CA THR A 122 16.77 -18.48 -1.45
C THR A 122 16.22 -18.91 -2.80
N LEU A 123 15.60 -17.99 -3.53
CA LEU A 123 15.26 -18.18 -4.94
C LEU A 123 16.54 -18.03 -5.76
N VAL A 124 17.25 -19.14 -5.92
CA VAL A 124 18.45 -19.19 -6.77
C VAL A 124 18.00 -19.15 -8.24
N ARG A 125 18.32 -18.05 -8.91
CA ARG A 125 18.54 -18.00 -10.36
C ARG A 125 19.44 -16.83 -10.72
#